data_AF-A0A963D5N5-F1
#
_entry.id   AF-A0A963D5N5-F1
#
_cell.length_a   1.000
_cell.length_b   1.000
_cell.length_c   1.000
_cell.angle_alpha   90.00
_cell.angle_beta   90.00
_cell.angle_gamma   90.00
#
_symmetry.space_group_name_H-M   'P 1'
#
loop_
_entity.id
_entity.type
_entity.pdbx_description
1 polymer ?
#
loop_
_entity_poly.entity_id
_entity_poly.type
_entity_poly.pdbx_seq_one_letter_code
_entity_poly.pdbx_strand_id
1 'polypeptide(L)'
;MVAGAQSPVLQALLAAPGIGLLDLTHSEAYKRRFPHLETLTLPAATLDFVGGRPAHDVHLLGSNAVLVGKVDLHPALVSLLLQTAKQIHGEPGLFQRRGEFPAIRDGGLPVNPQAQRFYEYGTPLLQRYLPFWLAVLIDRLLVSLLPVLAILLPLIRIAPPLYAWRKRSKIYRWYGELKFLEQHARTCPQSELGEVLERLGEIELHAAERRTPLAFANELYTLREHVALVRASIIERHRHGTATPKEMEIRPEAH
;
A
#
# COMPACT_ATOMS: atom_id res chain seq x y z
N MET A 1 -1.97 -47.98 28.86
CA MET A 1 -2.74 -47.16 27.90
C MET A 1 -2.87 -45.77 28.49
N VAL A 2 -2.58 -44.71 27.74
CA VAL A 2 -2.75 -43.31 28.19
C VAL A 2 -3.94 -42.75 27.43
N ALA A 3 -4.95 -42.27 28.14
CA ALA A 3 -6.18 -41.74 27.55
C ALA A 3 -6.61 -40.47 28.31
N GLY A 4 -7.30 -39.57 27.60
CA GLY A 4 -7.85 -38.37 28.22
C GLY A 4 -8.91 -38.71 29.28
N ALA A 5 -9.03 -37.84 30.30
CA ALA A 5 -10.01 -37.97 31.38
C ALA A 5 -11.47 -38.13 30.90
N GLN A 6 -11.77 -37.52 29.74
CA GLN A 6 -13.09 -37.53 29.11
C GLN A 6 -13.27 -38.66 28.08
N SER A 7 -12.30 -39.59 27.97
CA SER A 7 -12.40 -40.71 27.05
C SER A 7 -13.57 -41.63 27.44
N PRO A 8 -14.45 -42.03 26.49
CA PRO A 8 -15.56 -42.94 26.77
C PRO A 8 -15.10 -44.27 27.39
N VAL A 9 -13.94 -44.76 26.97
CA VAL A 9 -13.35 -46.00 27.50
C VAL A 9 -12.97 -45.84 28.96
N LEU A 10 -12.38 -44.69 29.33
CA LEU A 10 -11.97 -44.44 30.71
C LEU A 10 -13.20 -44.28 31.61
N GLN A 11 -14.24 -43.57 31.15
CA GLN A 11 -15.49 -43.43 31.88
C GLN A 11 -16.18 -44.78 32.11
N ALA A 12 -16.20 -45.66 31.09
CA ALA A 12 -16.75 -47.00 31.23
C ALA A 12 -15.98 -47.84 32.27
N LEU A 13 -14.65 -47.73 32.31
CA LEU A 13 -13.81 -48.42 33.29
C LEU A 13 -13.98 -47.87 34.71
N LEU A 14 -14.10 -46.55 34.87
CA LEU A 14 -14.35 -45.92 36.18
C LEU A 14 -15.74 -46.26 36.74
N ALA A 15 -16.72 -46.51 35.86
CA ALA A 15 -18.06 -46.94 36.26
C ALA A 15 -18.16 -48.46 36.51
N ALA A 16 -17.23 -49.26 35.99
CA ALA A 16 -17.29 -50.71 36.08
C ALA A 16 -17.07 -51.20 37.53
N PRO A 17 -17.93 -52.11 38.03
CA PRO A 17 -17.75 -52.69 39.36
C PRO A 17 -16.48 -53.54 39.41
N GLY A 18 -15.71 -53.41 40.50
CA GLY A 18 -14.45 -54.15 40.71
C GLY A 18 -13.21 -53.49 40.12
N ILE A 19 -13.36 -52.36 39.40
CA ILE A 19 -12.24 -51.54 38.93
C ILE A 19 -12.10 -50.34 39.87
N GLY A 20 -10.90 -50.16 40.42
CA GLY A 20 -10.57 -49.07 41.34
C GLY A 20 -9.43 -48.22 40.83
N LEU A 21 -9.34 -46.99 41.34
CA LEU A 21 -8.17 -46.16 41.15
C LEU A 21 -7.05 -46.62 42.09
N LEU A 22 -5.84 -46.77 41.56
CA LEU A 22 -4.66 -47.02 42.35
C LEU A 22 -4.08 -45.70 42.87
N ASP A 23 -3.91 -45.58 44.17
CA ASP A 23 -3.22 -44.45 44.79
C ASP A 23 -1.69 -44.58 44.64
N LEU A 24 -1.08 -43.63 43.94
CA LEU A 24 0.36 -43.55 43.73
C LEU A 24 0.99 -42.64 44.78
N THR A 25 1.20 -43.17 45.98
CA THR A 25 1.74 -42.45 47.14
C THR A 25 3.11 -41.81 46.86
N HIS A 26 3.90 -42.36 45.94
CA HIS A 26 5.20 -41.83 45.54
C HIS A 26 5.19 -41.05 44.21
N SER A 27 4.03 -40.54 43.78
CA SER A 27 3.85 -39.76 42.55
C SER A 27 4.88 -38.63 42.39
N GLU A 28 5.17 -37.89 43.46
CA GLU A 28 6.15 -36.80 43.43
C GLU A 28 7.59 -37.27 43.14
N ALA A 29 7.96 -38.46 43.62
CA ALA A 29 9.26 -39.07 43.32
C ALA A 29 9.36 -39.46 41.84
N TYR A 30 8.26 -39.94 41.24
CA TYR A 30 8.20 -40.23 39.81
C TYR A 30 8.29 -38.96 38.97
N LYS A 31 7.61 -37.89 39.35
CA LYS A 31 7.72 -36.58 38.69
C LYS A 31 9.16 -36.05 38.65
N ARG A 32 9.90 -36.19 39.76
CA ARG A 32 11.33 -35.79 39.81
C ARG A 32 12.22 -36.60 38.87
N ARG A 33 11.92 -37.90 38.71
CA ARG A 33 12.69 -38.80 37.84
C ARG A 33 12.29 -38.65 36.36
N PHE A 34 11.03 -38.33 36.09
CA PHE A 34 10.45 -38.21 34.77
C PHE A 34 9.77 -36.84 34.63
N PRO A 35 10.51 -35.80 34.21
CA PRO A 35 10.02 -34.41 34.20
C PRO A 35 8.78 -34.13 33.33
N HIS A 36 8.41 -35.05 32.44
CA HIS A 36 7.21 -34.97 31.60
C HIS A 36 5.93 -35.48 32.29
N LEU A 37 6.05 -35.99 33.52
CA LEU A 37 4.94 -36.41 34.35
C LEU A 37 4.53 -35.30 35.30
N GLU A 38 3.23 -35.21 35.54
CA GLU A 38 2.64 -34.35 36.56
C GLU A 38 1.92 -35.19 37.61
N THR A 39 2.02 -34.74 38.85
CA THR A 39 1.25 -35.30 39.96
C THR A 39 -0.16 -34.71 39.89
N LEU A 40 -1.17 -35.57 39.79
CA LEU A 40 -2.58 -35.18 39.81
C LEU A 40 -3.19 -35.72 41.11
N THR A 41 -3.99 -34.91 41.77
CA THR A 41 -4.77 -35.37 42.94
C THR A 41 -6.23 -35.37 42.56
N LEU A 42 -6.90 -36.49 42.76
CA LEU A 42 -8.34 -36.62 42.60
C LEU A 42 -8.99 -36.61 43.99
N PRO A 43 -9.67 -35.51 44.37
CA PRO A 43 -10.32 -35.42 45.68
C PRO A 43 -11.38 -36.50 45.88
N ALA A 44 -11.64 -36.84 47.15
CA ALA A 44 -12.73 -37.74 47.53
C ALA A 44 -14.08 -37.28 46.93
N ALA A 45 -14.95 -38.25 46.61
CA ALA A 45 -16.30 -38.05 46.10
C ALA A 45 -16.44 -37.25 44.78
N THR A 46 -15.36 -37.13 44.00
CA THR A 46 -15.36 -36.39 42.72
C THR A 46 -15.95 -37.16 41.54
N LEU A 47 -15.90 -38.49 41.55
CA LEU A 47 -16.45 -39.33 40.47
C LEU A 47 -17.93 -39.65 40.70
N ASP A 48 -18.27 -39.96 41.95
CA ASP A 48 -19.64 -40.20 42.39
C ASP A 48 -19.81 -39.57 43.76
N PHE A 49 -20.56 -38.48 43.81
CA PHE A 49 -20.81 -37.76 45.05
C PHE A 49 -21.74 -38.52 45.99
N VAL A 50 -22.72 -39.26 45.44
CA VAL A 50 -23.71 -40.00 46.23
C VAL A 50 -23.11 -41.30 46.75
N GLY A 51 -22.38 -42.02 45.90
CA GLY A 51 -21.65 -43.23 46.27
C GLY A 51 -20.31 -42.97 46.97
N GLY A 52 -19.91 -41.71 47.13
CA GLY A 52 -18.67 -41.30 47.81
C GLY A 52 -17.40 -41.86 47.15
N ARG A 53 -17.34 -41.87 45.81
CA ARG A 53 -16.18 -42.39 45.06
C ARG A 53 -15.34 -41.26 44.46
N PRO A 54 -14.01 -41.28 44.60
CA PRO A 54 -13.23 -42.17 45.45
C PRO A 54 -13.46 -41.88 46.95
N ALA A 55 -13.21 -42.87 47.81
CA ALA A 55 -13.47 -42.75 49.26
C ALA A 55 -12.51 -41.81 50.01
N HIS A 56 -11.33 -41.58 49.43
CA HIS A 56 -10.28 -40.69 49.90
C HIS A 56 -9.62 -40.03 48.69
N ASP A 57 -8.80 -39.02 48.93
CA ASP A 57 -8.02 -38.37 47.88
C ASP A 57 -7.03 -39.38 47.28
N VAL A 58 -7.02 -39.50 45.95
CA VAL A 58 -6.15 -40.43 45.24
C VAL A 58 -5.10 -39.67 44.47
N HIS A 59 -3.82 -40.03 44.65
CA HIS A 59 -2.72 -39.48 43.87
C HIS A 59 -2.51 -40.29 42.60
N LEU A 60 -2.45 -39.58 41.48
CA LEU A 60 -2.33 -40.12 40.14
C LEU A 60 -1.14 -39.47 39.43
N LEU A 61 -0.68 -40.12 38.36
CA LEU A 61 0.31 -39.56 37.45
C LEU A 61 -0.34 -39.27 36.10
N GLY A 62 -0.23 -38.03 35.66
CA GLY A 62 -0.63 -37.58 34.33
C GLY A 62 0.58 -37.22 33.48
N SER A 63 0.39 -37.14 32.17
CA SER A 63 1.34 -36.50 31.28
C SER A 63 0.63 -35.35 30.56
N ASN A 64 1.30 -34.20 30.48
CA ASN A 64 0.76 -33.04 29.79
C ASN A 64 0.84 -33.25 28.27
N ALA A 65 -0.25 -32.97 27.57
CA ALA A 65 -0.22 -32.89 26.12
C ALA A 65 0.55 -31.63 25.69
N VAL A 66 1.52 -31.79 24.80
CA VAL A 66 2.34 -30.68 24.28
C VAL A 66 1.91 -30.34 22.87
N LEU A 67 1.60 -29.08 22.61
CA LEU A 67 1.31 -28.57 21.27
C LEU A 67 2.62 -28.19 20.57
N VAL A 68 3.00 -28.96 19.55
CA VAL A 68 4.25 -28.75 18.78
C VAL A 68 3.92 -28.28 17.37
N GLY A 69 4.57 -27.21 16.93
CA GLY A 69 4.46 -26.67 15.58
C GLY A 69 5.81 -26.69 14.85
N LYS A 70 5.77 -26.52 13.52
CA LYS A 70 6.99 -26.33 12.72
C LYS A 70 7.67 -24.99 13.06
N VAL A 71 8.99 -24.94 12.91
CA VAL A 71 9.80 -23.73 13.16
C VAL A 71 9.41 -22.59 12.23
N ASP A 72 9.15 -22.90 10.95
CA ASP A 72 8.79 -21.90 9.92
C ASP A 72 7.29 -21.56 9.90
N LEU A 73 6.54 -21.96 10.93
CA LEU A 73 5.12 -21.65 11.00
C LEU A 73 4.94 -20.14 11.12
N HIS A 74 4.11 -19.57 10.25
CA HIS A 74 3.89 -18.13 10.23
C HIS A 74 3.43 -17.64 11.61
N PRO A 75 4.05 -16.58 12.19
CA PRO A 75 3.76 -16.08 13.53
C PRO A 75 2.27 -15.91 13.85
N ALA A 76 1.50 -15.44 12.87
CA ALA A 76 0.05 -15.28 13.02
C ALA A 76 -0.72 -16.60 13.25
N LEU A 77 -0.30 -17.68 12.61
CA LEU A 77 -0.91 -19.00 12.81
C LEU A 77 -0.60 -19.52 14.21
N VAL A 78 0.60 -19.24 14.73
CA VAL A 78 0.96 -19.57 16.12
C VAL A 78 0.00 -18.88 17.09
N SER A 79 -0.23 -17.57 16.93
CA SER A 79 -1.17 -16.83 17.78
C SER A 79 -2.60 -17.35 17.67
N LEU A 80 -3.08 -17.65 16.46
CA LEU A 80 -4.41 -18.21 16.23
C LEU A 80 -4.57 -19.57 16.92
N LEU A 81 -3.59 -20.46 16.77
CA LEU A 81 -3.60 -21.77 17.41
C LEU A 81 -3.64 -21.65 18.94
N LEU A 82 -2.85 -20.74 19.52
CA LEU A 82 -2.85 -20.51 20.97
C LEU A 82 -4.17 -19.93 21.46
N GLN A 83 -4.79 -19.02 20.70
CA GLN A 83 -6.09 -18.46 21.02
C GLN A 83 -7.17 -19.55 21.01
N THR A 84 -7.21 -20.37 19.97
CA THR A 84 -8.14 -21.51 19.86
C THR A 84 -7.88 -22.55 20.95
N ALA A 85 -6.61 -22.86 21.22
CA ALA A 85 -6.25 -23.78 22.29
C ALA A 85 -6.71 -23.28 23.66
N LYS A 86 -6.59 -21.97 23.93
CA LYS A 86 -7.10 -21.35 25.16
C LYS A 86 -8.62 -21.39 25.25
N GLN A 87 -9.32 -21.26 24.14
CA GLN A 87 -10.77 -21.36 24.11
C GLN A 87 -11.26 -22.80 24.36
N ILE A 88 -10.58 -23.80 23.80
CA ILE A 88 -11.01 -25.21 23.89
C ILE A 88 -10.54 -25.84 25.21
N HIS A 89 -9.30 -25.60 25.62
CA HIS A 89 -8.66 -26.26 26.77
C HIS A 89 -8.63 -25.42 28.05
N GLY A 90 -9.11 -24.17 28.00
CA GLY A 90 -9.19 -23.30 29.17
C GLY A 90 -10.39 -23.54 30.09
N GLU A 91 -11.33 -24.39 29.66
CA GLU A 91 -12.47 -24.80 30.49
C GLU A 91 -12.02 -25.69 31.66
N PRO A 92 -12.66 -25.59 32.84
CA PRO A 92 -12.34 -26.47 33.96
C PRO A 92 -12.69 -27.93 33.63
N GLY A 93 -11.91 -28.86 34.16
CA GLY A 93 -12.14 -30.30 34.01
C GLY A 93 -11.86 -31.06 35.30
N LEU A 94 -11.96 -32.39 35.24
CA LEU A 94 -11.74 -33.27 36.40
C LEU A 94 -10.37 -33.07 37.07
N PHE A 95 -9.34 -32.81 36.27
CA PHE A 95 -7.95 -32.67 36.75
C PHE A 95 -7.34 -31.28 36.50
N GLN A 96 -8.05 -30.39 35.79
CA GLN A 96 -7.53 -29.09 35.37
C GLN A 96 -8.40 -27.96 35.90
N ARG A 97 -7.77 -26.89 36.37
CA ARG A 97 -8.47 -25.68 36.81
C ARG A 97 -8.81 -24.80 35.61
N ARG A 98 -9.82 -23.93 35.80
CA ARG A 98 -10.20 -22.94 34.78
C ARG A 98 -9.00 -22.05 34.45
N GLY A 99 -8.67 -21.94 33.16
CA GLY A 99 -7.56 -21.14 32.66
C GLY A 99 -6.17 -21.70 32.99
N GLU A 100 -6.07 -22.94 33.48
CA GLU A 100 -4.78 -23.58 33.75
C GLU A 100 -4.05 -23.95 32.45
N PHE A 101 -4.80 -24.32 31.42
CA PHE A 101 -4.26 -24.70 30.11
C PHE A 101 -4.84 -23.85 28.98
N PRO A 102 -4.09 -23.67 27.88
CA PRO A 102 -2.69 -24.01 27.69
C PRO A 102 -1.75 -23.10 28.50
N ALA A 103 -0.58 -23.61 28.87
CA ALA A 103 0.44 -22.88 29.66
C ALA A 103 1.85 -23.17 29.14
N ILE A 104 2.78 -22.22 29.32
CA ILE A 104 4.21 -22.45 29.10
C ILE A 104 4.74 -23.20 30.32
N ARG A 105 5.13 -24.46 30.12
CA ARG A 105 5.81 -25.30 31.09
C ARG A 105 7.06 -25.90 30.45
N ASP A 106 8.07 -26.19 31.27
CA ASP A 106 9.30 -26.83 30.81
C ASP A 106 9.04 -28.27 30.37
N GLY A 107 8.76 -28.44 29.07
CA GLY A 107 8.49 -29.74 28.44
C GLY A 107 9.70 -30.34 27.71
N GLY A 108 10.90 -29.79 27.92
CA GLY A 108 12.13 -30.21 27.23
C GLY A 108 12.25 -29.75 25.77
N LEU A 109 11.32 -28.93 25.29
CA LEU A 109 11.34 -28.33 23.95
C LEU A 109 11.51 -26.80 24.05
N PRO A 110 12.22 -26.17 23.10
CA PRO A 110 12.35 -24.72 23.07
C PRO A 110 10.98 -24.06 22.82
N VAL A 111 10.69 -23.03 23.59
CA VAL A 111 9.44 -22.28 23.46
C VAL A 111 9.51 -21.35 22.25
N ASN A 112 8.45 -21.31 21.45
CA ASN A 112 8.37 -20.38 20.33
C ASN A 112 8.31 -18.92 20.86
N PRO A 113 9.13 -17.98 20.34
CA PRO A 113 9.13 -16.59 20.79
C PRO A 113 7.75 -15.90 20.69
N GLN A 114 6.93 -16.28 19.71
CA GLN A 114 5.57 -15.76 19.54
C GLN A 114 4.62 -16.32 20.60
N ALA A 115 4.81 -17.57 21.02
CA ALA A 115 4.06 -18.13 22.13
C ALA A 115 4.39 -17.38 23.41
N GLN A 116 5.67 -17.15 23.70
CA GLN A 116 6.10 -16.39 24.86
C GLN A 116 5.47 -14.98 24.91
N ARG A 117 5.52 -14.25 23.79
CA ARG A 117 4.86 -12.93 23.67
C ARG A 117 3.35 -12.98 23.92
N PHE A 118 2.66 -14.02 23.43
CA PHE A 118 1.22 -14.17 23.63
C PHE A 118 0.85 -14.31 25.12
N TYR A 119 1.67 -14.99 25.92
CA TYR A 119 1.43 -15.11 27.36
C TYR A 119 1.85 -13.86 28.15
N GLU A 120 2.94 -13.18 27.74
CA GLU A 120 3.45 -11.97 28.42
C GLU A 120 2.58 -10.74 28.15
N TYR A 121 2.17 -10.52 26.90
CA TYR A 121 1.51 -9.29 26.46
C TYR A 121 0.04 -9.50 26.05
N GLY A 122 -0.43 -10.75 26.00
CA GLY A 122 -1.78 -11.10 25.54
C GLY A 122 -1.95 -11.03 24.03
N THR A 123 -3.18 -11.19 23.56
CA THR A 123 -3.53 -10.97 22.14
C THR A 123 -3.20 -9.52 21.74
N PRO A 124 -2.47 -9.30 20.62
CA PRO A 124 -2.17 -7.96 20.13
C PRO A 124 -3.45 -7.10 20.04
N LEU A 125 -3.41 -5.88 20.61
CA LEU A 125 -4.58 -4.98 20.70
C LEU A 125 -5.28 -4.73 19.36
N LEU A 126 -4.54 -4.80 18.25
CA LEU A 126 -5.06 -4.70 16.87
C LEU A 126 -5.97 -5.86 16.45
N GLN A 127 -5.80 -7.06 17.01
CA GLN A 127 -6.65 -8.24 16.72
C GLN A 127 -8.02 -8.17 17.43
N ARG A 128 -8.22 -7.23 18.36
CA ARG A 128 -9.49 -7.09 19.09
C ARG A 128 -10.58 -6.38 18.27
N TYR A 129 -10.21 -5.64 17.23
CA TYR A 129 -11.15 -4.87 16.39
C TYR A 129 -10.89 -4.95 14.88
N LEU A 130 -9.69 -5.35 14.41
CA LEU A 130 -9.43 -5.54 12.98
C LEU A 130 -9.33 -7.04 12.62
N PRO A 131 -10.05 -7.51 11.58
CA PRO A 131 -9.82 -8.83 11.00
C PRO A 131 -8.35 -9.01 10.62
N PHE A 132 -7.79 -10.19 10.88
CA PHE A 132 -6.36 -10.49 10.68
C PHE A 132 -5.84 -10.14 9.27
N TRP A 133 -6.65 -10.38 8.24
CA TRP A 133 -6.32 -10.02 6.86
C TRP A 133 -6.09 -8.51 6.69
N LEU A 134 -6.82 -7.67 7.42
CA LEU A 134 -6.74 -6.22 7.30
C LEU A 134 -5.45 -5.66 7.93
N ALA A 135 -5.00 -6.22 9.05
CA ALA A 135 -3.73 -5.82 9.67
C ALA A 135 -2.54 -6.14 8.75
N VAL A 136 -2.50 -7.34 8.17
CA VAL A 136 -1.45 -7.75 7.21
C VAL A 136 -1.57 -6.97 5.90
N LEU A 137 -2.78 -6.70 5.42
CA LEU A 137 -2.98 -5.87 4.25
C LEU A 137 -2.42 -4.47 4.48
N ILE A 138 -2.76 -3.81 5.58
CA ILE A 138 -2.31 -2.44 5.87
C ILE A 138 -0.79 -2.39 6.02
N ASP A 139 -0.17 -3.31 6.78
CA ASP A 139 1.28 -3.34 6.97
C ASP A 139 2.02 -3.51 5.64
N ARG A 140 1.56 -4.46 4.81
CA ARG A 140 2.17 -4.74 3.50
C ARG A 140 1.89 -3.64 2.47
N LEU A 141 0.71 -3.02 2.54
CA LEU A 141 0.30 -1.93 1.66
C LEU A 141 1.07 -0.66 2.03
N LEU A 142 1.25 -0.32 3.31
CA LEU A 142 2.08 0.81 3.73
C LEU A 142 3.55 0.66 3.30
N VAL A 143 4.16 -0.51 3.53
CA VAL A 143 5.55 -0.78 3.11
C VAL A 143 5.70 -0.71 1.59
N SER A 144 4.70 -1.17 0.82
CA SER A 144 4.72 -1.11 -0.64
C SER A 144 4.35 0.27 -1.20
N LEU A 145 3.49 1.02 -0.51
CA LEU A 145 3.02 2.34 -0.92
C LEU A 145 4.10 3.39 -0.66
N LEU A 146 4.91 3.24 0.39
CA LEU A 146 5.98 4.17 0.73
C LEU A 146 6.97 4.44 -0.44
N PRO A 147 7.57 3.41 -1.09
CA PRO A 147 8.44 3.62 -2.25
C PRO A 147 7.67 4.14 -3.46
N VAL A 148 6.43 3.69 -3.68
CA VAL A 148 5.58 4.20 -4.76
C VAL A 148 5.30 5.68 -4.58
N LEU A 149 4.97 6.12 -3.37
CA LEU A 149 4.70 7.50 -3.04
C LEU A 149 5.97 8.35 -3.14
N ALA A 150 7.12 7.82 -2.73
CA ALA A 150 8.42 8.46 -2.88
C ALA A 150 8.79 8.73 -4.34
N ILE A 151 8.36 7.88 -5.28
CA ILE A 151 8.55 8.07 -6.73
C ILE A 151 7.43 8.93 -7.34
N LEU A 152 6.20 8.79 -6.85
CA LEU A 152 5.03 9.49 -7.37
C LEU A 152 5.10 11.00 -7.06
N LEU A 153 5.56 11.38 -5.87
CA LEU A 153 5.70 12.78 -5.45
C LEU A 153 6.56 13.63 -6.41
N PRO A 154 7.79 13.20 -6.77
CA PRO A 154 8.59 13.95 -7.75
C PRO A 154 7.94 13.91 -9.13
N LEU A 155 7.29 12.81 -9.53
CA LEU A 155 6.64 12.71 -10.84
C LEU A 155 5.48 13.70 -11.00
N ILE A 156 4.64 13.85 -9.96
CA ILE A 156 3.55 14.84 -9.93
C ILE A 156 4.12 16.26 -9.99
N ARG A 157 5.25 16.53 -9.32
CA ARG A 157 5.89 17.85 -9.34
C ARG A 157 6.47 18.22 -10.72
N ILE A 158 6.91 17.22 -11.49
CA ILE A 158 7.52 17.41 -12.81
C ILE A 158 6.45 17.52 -13.93
N ALA A 159 5.21 17.06 -13.70
CA ALA A 159 4.15 17.09 -14.71
C ALA A 159 3.72 18.52 -15.15
N PRO A 160 3.46 19.49 -14.25
CA PRO A 160 3.10 20.86 -14.65
C PRO A 160 4.14 21.58 -15.53
N PRO A 161 5.46 21.59 -15.19
CA PRO A 161 6.45 22.29 -16.02
C PRO A 161 6.66 21.59 -17.38
N LEU A 162 6.62 20.26 -17.45
CA LEU A 162 6.69 19.53 -18.72
C LEU A 162 5.49 19.87 -19.63
N TYR A 163 4.29 19.93 -19.05
CA TYR A 163 3.09 20.31 -19.79
C TYR A 163 3.18 21.74 -20.33
N ALA A 164 3.63 22.69 -19.50
CA ALA A 164 3.86 24.08 -19.91
C ALA A 164 4.95 24.20 -20.99
N TRP A 165 6.07 23.48 -20.85
CA TRP A 165 7.16 23.47 -21.83
C TRP A 165 6.68 22.95 -23.19
N ARG A 166 5.98 21.81 -23.23
CA ARG A 166 5.46 21.24 -24.48
C ARG A 166 4.48 22.18 -25.21
N LYS A 167 3.72 22.99 -24.47
CA LYS A 167 2.83 24.00 -25.04
C LYS A 167 3.62 25.24 -25.51
N ARG A 168 4.58 25.74 -24.72
CA ARG A 168 5.45 26.87 -25.09
C ARG A 168 6.31 26.60 -26.31
N SER A 169 6.96 25.44 -26.41
CA SER A 169 7.82 25.09 -27.55
C SER A 169 7.09 25.15 -28.89
N LYS A 170 5.78 24.89 -28.89
CA LYS A 170 4.97 25.06 -30.10
C LYS A 170 4.77 26.52 -30.47
N ILE A 171 4.57 27.42 -29.51
CA ILE A 171 4.41 28.87 -29.75
C ILE A 171 5.72 29.47 -30.28
N TYR A 172 6.86 29.09 -29.70
CA TYR A 172 8.18 29.56 -30.14
C TYR A 172 8.51 29.20 -31.61
N ARG A 173 7.97 28.09 -32.13
CA ARG A 173 8.14 27.73 -33.54
C ARG A 173 7.54 28.77 -34.50
N TRP A 174 6.39 29.34 -34.14
CA TRP A 174 5.68 30.35 -34.94
C TRP A 174 6.38 31.70 -34.87
N TYR A 175 6.92 32.05 -33.71
CA TYR A 175 7.82 33.19 -33.57
C TYR A 175 9.06 33.07 -34.49
N GLY A 176 9.60 31.85 -34.62
CA GLY A 176 10.68 31.56 -35.57
C GLY A 176 10.26 31.80 -37.02
N GLU A 177 9.15 31.20 -37.45
CA GLU A 177 8.60 31.37 -38.81
C GLU A 177 8.29 32.84 -39.14
N LEU A 178 7.73 33.60 -38.20
CA LEU A 178 7.49 35.04 -38.36
C LEU A 178 8.79 35.81 -38.57
N LYS A 179 9.83 35.53 -37.77
CA LYS A 179 11.13 36.20 -37.87
C LYS A 179 11.82 35.89 -39.20
N PHE A 180 11.68 34.66 -39.71
CA PHE A 180 12.13 34.30 -41.05
C PHE A 180 11.39 35.07 -42.15
N LEU A 181 10.06 35.21 -42.05
CA LEU A 181 9.28 36.01 -43.00
C LEU A 181 9.65 37.50 -42.95
N GLU A 182 9.84 38.07 -41.76
CA GLU A 182 10.27 39.46 -41.61
C GLU A 182 11.62 39.71 -42.29
N GLN A 183 12.57 38.81 -42.09
CA GLN A 183 13.90 38.92 -42.69
C GLN A 183 13.82 38.79 -44.23
N HIS A 184 12.98 37.87 -44.73
CA HIS A 184 12.73 37.71 -46.16
C HIS A 184 12.07 38.96 -46.78
N ALA A 185 11.07 39.54 -46.09
CA ALA A 185 10.38 40.76 -46.51
C ALA A 185 11.31 41.98 -46.64
N ARG A 186 12.39 42.04 -45.84
CA ARG A 186 13.38 43.11 -45.93
C ARG A 186 14.24 43.01 -47.20
N THR A 187 14.58 41.79 -47.62
CA THR A 187 15.48 41.50 -48.74
C THR A 187 14.82 41.28 -50.09
N CYS A 188 13.52 40.96 -50.13
CA CYS A 188 12.82 40.64 -51.38
C CYS A 188 12.51 41.87 -52.26
N PRO A 189 12.47 41.68 -53.59
CA PRO A 189 12.04 42.69 -54.55
C PRO A 189 10.54 43.00 -54.41
N GLN A 190 10.15 44.19 -54.88
CA GLN A 190 8.83 44.78 -54.62
C GLN A 190 7.65 43.98 -55.21
N SER A 191 7.91 43.18 -56.24
CA SER A 191 6.97 42.26 -56.88
C SER A 191 6.58 41.05 -56.00
N GLU A 192 7.42 40.68 -55.02
CA GLU A 192 7.20 39.51 -54.15
C GLU A 192 6.56 39.88 -52.81
N LEU A 193 6.45 41.18 -52.50
CA LEU A 193 5.85 41.65 -51.23
C LEU A 193 4.38 41.25 -51.07
N GLY A 194 3.65 41.07 -52.18
CA GLY A 194 2.27 40.58 -52.15
C GLY A 194 2.15 39.14 -51.63
N GLU A 195 3.04 38.25 -52.08
CA GLU A 195 3.07 36.84 -51.65
C GLU A 195 3.50 36.72 -50.17
N VAL A 196 4.41 37.59 -49.73
CA VAL A 196 4.81 37.67 -48.32
C VAL A 196 3.66 38.13 -47.42
N LEU A 197 2.82 39.07 -47.87
CA LEU A 197 1.64 39.53 -47.13
C LEU A 197 0.56 38.44 -47.01
N GLU A 198 0.38 37.63 -48.05
CA GLU A 198 -0.56 36.51 -48.06
C GLU A 198 -0.13 35.41 -47.08
N ARG A 199 1.15 35.01 -47.11
CA ARG A 199 1.72 34.07 -46.13
C ARG A 199 1.68 34.61 -44.69
N LEU A 200 1.84 35.92 -44.49
CA LEU A 200 1.67 36.54 -43.18
C LEU A 200 0.23 36.41 -42.66
N GLY A 201 -0.75 36.50 -43.56
CA GLY A 201 -2.18 36.32 -43.27
C GLY A 201 -2.52 34.88 -42.88
N GLU A 202 -1.97 33.88 -43.57
CA GLU A 202 -2.15 32.46 -43.23
C GLU A 202 -1.61 32.11 -41.84
N ILE A 203 -0.45 32.65 -41.47
CA ILE A 203 0.15 32.47 -40.15
C ILE A 203 -0.73 33.11 -39.07
N GLU A 204 -1.32 34.28 -39.32
CA GLU A 204 -2.23 34.95 -38.38
C GLU A 204 -3.55 34.17 -38.18
N LEU A 205 -4.13 33.66 -39.27
CA LEU A 205 -5.34 32.82 -39.25
C LEU A 205 -5.13 31.53 -38.46
N HIS A 206 -4.04 30.80 -38.74
CA HIS A 206 -3.76 29.55 -38.03
C HIS A 206 -3.36 29.76 -36.56
N ALA A 207 -2.78 30.92 -36.23
CA ALA A 207 -2.51 31.28 -34.83
C ALA A 207 -3.80 31.62 -34.06
N ALA A 208 -4.79 32.23 -34.73
CA ALA A 208 -6.07 32.63 -34.11
C ALA A 208 -7.02 31.45 -33.87
N GLU A 209 -6.95 30.39 -34.67
CA GLU A 209 -7.93 29.30 -34.67
C GLU A 209 -7.77 28.32 -33.48
N ARG A 210 -6.64 28.33 -32.78
CA ARG A 210 -6.37 27.38 -31.68
C ARG A 210 -6.48 28.04 -30.31
N ARG A 211 -7.56 27.69 -29.58
CA ARG A 211 -7.79 28.03 -28.17
C ARG A 211 -6.56 27.73 -27.30
N THR A 212 -5.81 28.77 -26.95
CA THR A 212 -4.72 28.69 -25.98
C THR A 212 -5.24 28.95 -24.56
N PRO A 213 -4.74 28.22 -23.55
CA PRO A 213 -5.04 28.54 -22.15
C PRO A 213 -4.67 30.00 -21.81
N LEU A 214 -5.45 30.66 -20.94
CA LEU A 214 -5.28 32.07 -20.52
C LEU A 214 -3.85 32.43 -20.09
N ALA A 215 -3.10 31.48 -19.52
CA ALA A 215 -1.69 31.65 -19.13
C ALA A 215 -0.75 32.04 -20.29
N PHE A 216 -1.16 31.81 -21.54
CA PHE A 216 -0.37 32.10 -22.74
C PHE A 216 -1.01 33.18 -23.63
N ALA A 217 -2.06 33.85 -23.14
CA ALA A 217 -2.72 34.92 -23.89
C ALA A 217 -1.76 36.09 -24.17
N ASN A 218 -0.91 36.45 -23.20
CA ASN A 218 0.03 37.56 -23.34
C ASN A 218 1.03 37.35 -24.48
N GLU A 219 1.62 36.16 -24.58
CA GLU A 219 2.57 35.78 -25.64
C GLU A 219 1.93 35.83 -27.04
N LEU A 220 0.63 35.50 -27.13
CA LEU A 220 -0.14 35.62 -28.37
C LEU A 220 -0.50 37.06 -28.73
N TYR A 221 -0.85 37.89 -27.75
CA TYR A 221 -1.10 39.31 -27.99
C TYR A 221 0.14 40.02 -28.51
N THR A 222 1.31 39.76 -27.93
CA THR A 222 2.58 40.32 -28.41
C THR A 222 2.92 39.86 -29.83
N LEU A 223 2.63 38.60 -30.19
CA LEU A 223 2.82 38.10 -31.55
C LEU A 223 1.92 38.85 -32.55
N ARG A 224 0.64 39.04 -32.22
CA ARG A 224 -0.31 39.76 -33.08
C ARG A 224 0.08 41.22 -33.27
N GLU A 225 0.58 41.86 -32.23
CA GLU A 225 1.08 43.24 -32.29
C GLU A 225 2.29 43.34 -33.23
N HIS A 226 3.25 42.41 -33.14
CA HIS A 226 4.39 42.34 -34.06
C HIS A 226 3.96 42.07 -35.51
N VAL A 227 3.02 41.16 -35.75
CA VAL A 227 2.46 40.90 -37.09
C VAL A 227 1.81 42.16 -37.67
N ALA A 228 1.04 42.90 -36.86
CA ALA A 228 0.40 44.14 -37.29
C ALA A 228 1.43 45.23 -37.66
N LEU A 229 2.51 45.37 -36.89
CA LEU A 229 3.60 46.31 -37.19
C LEU A 229 4.35 45.94 -38.47
N VAL A 230 4.68 44.66 -38.66
CA VAL A 230 5.35 44.18 -39.89
C VAL A 230 4.43 44.36 -41.10
N ARG A 231 3.14 44.02 -40.99
CA ARG A 231 2.16 44.27 -42.06
C ARG A 231 2.09 45.75 -42.43
N ALA A 232 2.04 46.65 -41.45
CA ALA A 232 2.01 48.08 -41.68
C ALA A 232 3.25 48.57 -42.44
N SER A 233 4.45 48.15 -42.02
CA SER A 233 5.70 48.52 -42.70
C SER A 233 5.81 47.97 -44.13
N ILE A 234 5.32 46.75 -44.39
CA ILE A 234 5.32 46.17 -45.75
C ILE A 234 4.33 46.91 -46.64
N ILE A 235 3.13 47.26 -46.14
CA ILE A 235 2.12 48.03 -46.89
C ILE A 235 2.66 49.42 -47.25
N GLU A 236 3.33 50.09 -46.31
CA GLU A 236 3.96 51.39 -46.54
C GLU A 236 5.05 51.30 -47.62
N ARG A 237 5.92 50.29 -47.54
CA ARG A 237 6.96 50.03 -48.55
C ARG A 237 6.39 49.65 -49.92
N HIS A 238 5.28 48.91 -49.96
CA HIS A 238 4.60 48.56 -51.21
C HIS A 238 3.97 49.80 -51.86
N ARG A 239 3.31 50.66 -51.07
CA ARG A 239 2.71 51.92 -51.53
C ARG A 239 3.75 52.91 -52.07
N HIS A 240 4.96 52.95 -51.48
CA HIS A 240 6.03 53.85 -51.91
C HIS A 240 6.74 53.46 -53.21
N GLY A 241 6.71 52.20 -53.67
CA GLY A 241 7.26 51.86 -54.99
C GLY A 241 6.24 51.73 -56.11
N THR A 242 4.95 51.71 -55.81
CA THR A 242 3.90 51.95 -56.83
C THR A 242 3.81 53.42 -57.24
N ALA A 243 4.44 54.33 -56.51
CA ALA A 243 4.58 55.74 -56.88
C ALA A 243 5.92 55.98 -57.59
N THR A 244 5.98 55.70 -58.90
CA THR A 244 7.05 56.23 -59.78
C THR A 244 6.56 57.49 -60.50
N PRO A 245 7.45 58.46 -60.78
CA PRO A 245 7.11 59.85 -61.03
C PRO A 245 6.60 60.06 -62.45
N LYS A 246 5.40 60.63 -62.56
CA LYS A 246 4.80 61.03 -63.84
C LYS A 246 4.55 62.54 -63.82
N GLU A 247 5.62 63.31 -63.99
CA GLU A 247 5.59 64.68 -64.55
C GLU A 247 7.02 65.23 -64.65
N MET A 248 7.77 64.76 -65.65
CA MET A 248 8.88 65.54 -66.20
C MET A 248 9.07 65.11 -67.66
N GLU A 249 8.20 65.61 -68.53
CA GLU A 249 8.42 65.56 -69.98
C GLU A 249 8.18 66.96 -70.57
N ILE A 250 9.30 67.69 -70.67
CA ILE A 250 9.77 68.42 -71.84
C ILE A 250 8.72 69.24 -72.61
N ARG A 251 8.82 70.57 -72.52
CA ARG A 251 8.48 71.48 -73.62
C ARG A 251 9.79 72.12 -74.13
N PRO A 252 10.09 72.06 -75.45
CA PRO A 252 11.37 72.49 -76.02
C PRO A 252 11.40 74.00 -76.31
N GLU A 253 12.61 74.56 -76.41
CA GLU A 253 12.89 75.89 -76.94
C GLU A 253 12.69 75.96 -78.47
N ALA A 254 12.12 77.06 -78.98
CA ALA A 254 12.68 77.86 -80.09
C ALA A 254 11.74 79.02 -80.52
N HIS A 255 12.40 80.15 -80.83
CA HIS A 255 11.98 81.41 -81.47
C HIS A 255 11.34 82.52 -80.62
#